data_AF-A0A0N1LSK2-F1
#
_entry.id   AF-A0A0N1LSK2-F1
#
_cell.length_a   1.000
_cell.length_b   1.000
_cell.length_c   1.000
_cell.angle_alpha   90.00
_cell.angle_beta   90.00
_cell.angle_gamma   90.00
#
_symmetry.space_group_name_H-M   'P 1'
#
loop_
_entity.id
_entity.type
_entity.pdbx_description
1 polymer ?
#
loop_
_entity_poly.entity_id
_entity_poly.type
_entity_poly.pdbx_seq_one_letter_code
_entity_poly.pdbx_strand_id
1 'polypeptide(L)'
;MKCDIRTTAEDGLLRIEAVATAARPTTGSYRLVVTKNSTTGISENHQSGSFELSPGDETVLTTIILDGSARGHYRASLIVESGLGRSSCVSP
;
A
#
# COMPACT_ATOMS: atom_id res chain seq x y z
N MET A 1 -11.66 -3.49 -10.16
CA MET A 1 -10.67 -3.66 -9.06
C MET A 1 -10.54 -2.31 -8.38
N LYS A 2 -10.26 -2.31 -7.08
CA LYS A 2 -9.96 -1.11 -6.32
C LYS A 2 -8.68 -1.35 -5.54
N CYS A 3 -7.92 -0.28 -5.34
CA CYS A 3 -6.80 -0.27 -4.41
C CYS A 3 -6.96 0.93 -3.48
N ASP A 4 -6.44 0.78 -2.27
CA ASP A 4 -6.46 1.79 -1.23
C ASP A 4 -5.15 1.72 -0.43
N ILE A 5 -4.77 2.83 0.17
CA ILE A 5 -3.61 2.92 1.06
C ILE A 5 -4.13 3.47 2.39
N ARG A 6 -4.18 2.61 3.40
CA ARG A 6 -4.63 2.98 4.73
C ARG A 6 -3.44 3.36 5.58
N THR A 7 -3.61 4.45 6.32
CA THR A 7 -2.60 4.88 7.28
C THR A 7 -3.19 5.01 8.66
N THR A 8 -2.52 4.37 9.61
CA THR A 8 -2.87 4.40 11.03
C THR A 8 -1.62 4.79 11.79
N ALA A 9 -1.75 5.69 12.74
CA ALA A 9 -0.63 6.11 13.55
C ALA A 9 -0.93 5.89 15.01
N GLU A 10 -0.06 5.13 15.64
CA GLU A 10 -0.23 4.57 16.98
C GLU A 10 1.17 4.41 17.59
N ASP A 11 1.30 4.71 18.88
CA ASP A 11 2.53 4.53 19.66
C ASP A 11 3.81 5.13 19.03
N GLY A 12 3.67 6.29 18.38
CA GLY A 12 4.80 6.96 17.74
C GLY A 12 5.31 6.26 16.47
N LEU A 13 4.51 5.35 15.90
CA LEU A 13 4.76 4.69 14.61
C LEU A 13 3.69 5.11 13.59
N LEU A 14 4.03 4.94 12.32
CA LEU A 14 3.11 5.09 11.20
C LEU A 14 3.00 3.74 10.48
N ARG A 15 1.82 3.13 10.58
CA ARG A 15 1.45 1.92 9.85
C ARG A 15 0.84 2.31 8.51
N ILE A 16 1.36 1.73 7.44
CA ILE A 16 0.86 1.90 6.07
C ILE A 16 0.45 0.51 5.57
N GLU A 17 -0.81 0.37 5.16
CA GLU A 17 -1.35 -0.88 4.64
C GLU A 17 -1.78 -0.68 3.19
N ALA A 18 -1.24 -1.51 2.30
CA ALA A 18 -1.72 -1.61 0.93
C ALA A 18 -2.93 -2.54 0.90
N VAL A 19 -4.07 -2.04 0.47
CA VAL A 19 -5.33 -2.79 0.44
C VAL A 19 -5.84 -2.92 -0.99
N ALA A 20 -6.38 -4.08 -1.33
CA ALA A 20 -7.07 -4.29 -2.59
C ALA A 20 -8.41 -4.99 -2.41
N THR A 21 -9.33 -4.71 -3.32
CA THR A 21 -10.67 -5.29 -3.36
C THR A 21 -11.07 -5.57 -4.80
N ALA A 22 -11.76 -6.68 -5.03
CA ALA A 22 -12.30 -7.03 -6.33
C ALA A 22 -13.77 -7.47 -6.23
N ALA A 23 -14.54 -7.23 -7.29
CA ALA A 23 -15.94 -7.67 -7.38
C ALA A 23 -16.07 -9.15 -7.81
N ARG A 24 -14.96 -9.79 -8.19
CA ARG A 24 -14.86 -11.16 -8.71
C ARG A 24 -13.57 -11.78 -8.18
N PRO A 25 -13.50 -13.12 -8.04
CA PRO A 25 -12.29 -13.75 -7.56
C PRO A 25 -11.16 -13.52 -8.57
N THR A 26 -9.97 -13.20 -8.08
CA THR A 26 -8.82 -12.94 -8.96
C THR A 26 -7.51 -13.14 -8.22
N THR A 27 -6.50 -13.56 -8.96
CA THR A 27 -5.11 -13.57 -8.50
C THR A 27 -4.32 -12.57 -9.31
N GLY A 28 -3.29 -11.99 -8.71
CA GLY A 28 -2.54 -10.91 -9.33
C GLY A 28 -1.26 -10.58 -8.60
N SER A 29 -0.70 -9.43 -8.92
CA SER A 29 0.50 -8.90 -8.28
C SER A 29 0.33 -7.44 -7.91
N TYR A 30 1.08 -7.03 -6.89
CA TYR A 30 1.11 -5.65 -6.45
C TYR A 30 2.52 -5.10 -6.40
N ARG A 31 2.62 -3.78 -6.47
CA ARG A 31 3.84 -3.02 -6.19
C ARG A 31 3.48 -1.81 -5.36
N LEU A 32 4.00 -1.76 -4.14
CA LEU A 32 3.94 -0.64 -3.22
C LEU A 32 5.32 0.04 -3.22
N VAL A 33 5.34 1.35 -3.43
CA VAL A 33 6.54 2.18 -3.27
C VAL A 33 6.24 3.24 -2.22
N VAL A 34 7.06 3.29 -1.18
CA VAL A 34 6.99 4.29 -0.10
C VAL A 34 8.28 5.07 -0.07
N THR A 35 8.21 6.34 -0.44
CA THR A 35 9.34 7.28 -0.35
C THR A 35 9.14 8.13 0.90
N LYS A 36 10.07 8.08 1.84
CA LYS A 36 10.16 9.00 2.99
C LYS A 36 11.17 10.08 2.65
N ASN A 37 10.79 11.34 2.79
CA ASN A 37 11.64 12.51 2.58
C ASN A 37 11.63 13.36 3.85
N SER A 38 12.72 13.26 4.61
CA SER A 38 12.90 13.95 5.90
C SER A 38 14.17 14.77 5.89
N THR A 39 14.32 15.67 6.87
CA THR A 39 15.53 16.48 7.04
C THR A 39 16.80 15.65 7.25
N THR A 40 16.66 14.40 7.70
CA THR A 40 17.77 13.47 7.93
C THR A 40 18.11 12.60 6.73
N GLY A 41 17.33 12.69 5.63
CA GLY A 41 17.58 11.94 4.40
C GLY A 41 16.31 11.47 3.69
N ILE A 42 16.53 10.92 2.50
CA ILE A 42 15.52 10.28 1.65
C ILE A 42 15.72 8.77 1.71
N SER A 43 14.66 8.02 1.97
CA SER A 43 14.66 6.55 1.88
C SER A 43 13.49 6.09 1.03
N GLU A 44 13.70 5.04 0.25
CA GLU A 44 12.65 4.42 -0.55
C GLU A 44 12.50 2.95 -0.20
N ASN A 45 11.26 2.51 -0.01
CA ASN A 45 10.92 1.12 0.22
C ASN A 45 10.05 0.63 -0.92
N HIS A 46 10.47 -0.48 -1.55
CA HIS A 46 9.72 -1.14 -2.60
C HIS A 46 9.28 -2.51 -2.09
N GLN A 47 7.97 -2.74 -2.04
CA GLN A 47 7.39 -4.04 -1.73
C GLN A 47 6.55 -4.51 -2.89
N SER A 48 6.66 -5.79 -3.21
CA SER A 48 5.87 -6.41 -4.26
C SER A 48 5.64 -7.87 -3.94
N GLY A 49 4.51 -8.40 -4.40
CA GLY A 49 4.18 -9.80 -4.22
C GLY A 49 2.97 -10.19 -5.04
N SER A 50 2.64 -11.47 -4.99
CA SER A 50 1.39 -12.01 -5.51
C SER A 50 0.29 -11.94 -4.45
N PHE A 51 -0.97 -11.97 -4.90
CA PHE A 51 -2.12 -12.03 -4.01
C PHE A 51 -3.25 -12.85 -4.63
N GLU A 52 -4.20 -13.23 -3.78
CA GLU A 52 -5.50 -13.76 -4.19
C GLU A 52 -6.60 -12.95 -3.49
N LEU A 53 -7.63 -12.53 -4.24
CA LEU A 53 -8.77 -11.79 -3.72
C LEU A 53 -10.05 -12.61 -3.85
N SER A 54 -10.80 -12.65 -2.76
CA SER A 54 -12.20 -13.07 -2.75
C SER A 54 -13.11 -11.89 -3.15
N PRO A 55 -14.28 -12.15 -3.76
CA PRO A 55 -15.21 -11.10 -4.12
C PRO A 55 -15.72 -10.32 -2.91
N GLY A 56 -15.64 -8.99 -2.95
CA GLY A 56 -16.22 -8.11 -1.94
C GLY A 56 -15.36 -7.91 -0.69
N ASP A 57 -14.41 -8.80 -0.42
CA ASP A 57 -13.51 -8.69 0.73
C ASP A 57 -12.34 -7.75 0.43
N GLU A 58 -12.00 -6.94 1.42
CA GLU A 58 -10.79 -6.14 1.41
C GLU A 58 -9.63 -6.98 1.94
N THR A 59 -8.57 -7.08 1.15
CA THR A 59 -7.37 -7.83 1.54
C THR A 59 -6.21 -6.88 1.72
N VAL A 60 -5.55 -6.96 2.88
CA VAL A 60 -4.25 -6.32 3.11
C VAL A 60 -3.18 -7.11 2.36
N LEU A 61 -2.57 -6.48 1.38
CA LEU A 61 -1.53 -7.06 0.53
C LEU A 61 -0.16 -7.07 1.20
N THR A 62 0.13 -5.99 1.93
CA THR A 62 1.34 -5.82 2.73
C THR A 62 1.17 -4.68 3.73
N THR A 63 2.00 -4.70 4.76
CA THR A 63 2.06 -3.67 5.79
C THR A 63 3.49 -3.17 5.93
N ILE A 64 3.67 -1.86 5.89
CA ILE A 64 4.93 -1.18 6.18
C ILE A 64 4.76 -0.41 7.49
N ILE A 65 5.74 -0.52 8.37
CA ILE A 65 5.83 0.29 9.59
C ILE A 65 6.98 1.27 9.42
N LEU A 66 6.66 2.55 9.52
CA LEU A 66 7.63 3.63 9.61
C LEU A 66 7.63 4.19 11.03
N ASP A 67 8.72 4.87 11.37
CA ASP A 67 8.74 5.71 12.56
C ASP A 67 7.77 6.89 12.41
N GLY A 68 7.28 7.42 13.53
CA GLY A 68 6.29 8.50 13.54
C GLY A 68 6.77 9.81 12.94
N SER A 69 8.08 10.04 12.82
CA SER A 69 8.60 11.23 12.14
C SER A 69 8.36 11.20 10.63
N ALA A 70 7.98 10.05 10.06
CA ALA A 70 7.57 9.96 8.67
C ALA A 70 6.20 10.60 8.39
N ARG A 71 5.38 10.88 9.42
CA ARG A 71 4.06 11.51 9.25
C ARG A 71 4.20 12.88 8.57
N GLY A 72 3.49 13.10 7.47
CA GLY A 72 3.59 14.32 6.66
C GLY A 72 4.87 14.42 5.80
N HIS A 73 5.76 13.42 5.89
CA HIS A 73 7.07 13.38 5.25
C HIS A 73 7.25 12.12 4.40
N TYR A 74 6.16 11.49 3.98
CA TYR A 74 6.19 10.30 3.13
C TYR A 74 5.21 10.43 1.97
N ARG A 75 5.43 9.64 0.92
CA ARG A 75 4.50 9.41 -0.17
C ARG A 75 4.47 7.93 -0.45
N ALA A 76 3.28 7.34 -0.43
CA ALA A 76 3.08 5.96 -0.86
C ALA A 76 2.34 5.91 -2.19
N SER A 77 2.71 4.96 -3.03
CA SER A 77 2.02 4.65 -4.28
C SER A 77 1.87 3.15 -4.41
N LEU A 78 0.68 2.70 -4.78
CA LEU A 78 0.32 1.30 -4.92
C LEU A 78 -0.21 1.07 -6.33
N ILE A 79 0.34 0.06 -6.99
CA ILE A 79 -0.17 -0.49 -8.24
C ILE A 79 -0.60 -1.92 -7.95
N VAL A 80 -1.80 -2.27 -8.41
CA VAL A 80 -2.37 -3.63 -8.34
C VAL A 80 -2.74 -4.05 -9.75
N GLU A 81 -2.32 -5.24 -10.16
CA GLU A 81 -2.52 -5.80 -11.50
C GLU A 81 -3.09 -7.21 -11.39
N SER A 82 -4.16 -7.49 -12.13
CA SER A 82 -4.72 -8.83 -12.28
C SER A 82 -5.43 -9.00 -13.62
N GLY A 83 -5.98 -10.20 -13.87
CA GLY A 83 -6.86 -10.45 -15.02
C GLY A 83 -8.13 -9.58 -15.06
N LEU A 84 -8.47 -8.87 -13.97
CA LEU A 84 -9.58 -7.92 -13.93
C LEU A 84 -9.17 -6.49 -14.29
N GLY A 85 -7.89 -6.24 -14.55
CA GLY A 85 -7.33 -4.95 -14.91
C GLY A 85 -6.26 -4.46 -13.93
N ARG A 86 -5.83 -3.22 -14.16
CA ARG A 86 -4.83 -2.51 -13.35
C ARG A 86 -5.48 -1.36 -12.58
N SER A 87 -5.06 -1.14 -11.34
CA SER A 87 -5.48 -0.01 -10.53
C SER A 87 -4.27 0.63 -9.85
N SER A 88 -4.32 1.95 -9.67
CA SER A 88 -3.27 2.72 -9.02
C SER A 88 -3.88 3.71 -8.03
N CYS A 89 -3.25 3.83 -6.87
CA CYS A 89 -3.66 4.74 -5.80
C CYS A 89 -2.42 5.30 -5.10
N VAL A 90 -2.58 6.44 -4.45
CA VAL A 90 -1.53 7.13 -3.70
C VAL A 90 -2.03 7.40 -2.29
N SER A 91 -1.12 7.51 -1.32
CA SER A 91 -1.48 7.90 0.05
C SER A 91 -2.17 9.27 0.05
N PRO A 92 -3.14 9.50 0.95
CA PRO A 92 -3.71 10.82 1.19
C PRO A 92 -2.66 11.89 1.56
#